data_AF-A0A3N2NIH0-F1
#
_entry.id   AF-A0A3N2NIH0-F1
#
_cell.length_a   1.000
_cell.length_b   1.000
_cell.length_c   1.000
_cell.angle_alpha   90.00
_cell.angle_beta   90.00
_cell.angle_gamma   90.00
#
_symmetry.space_group_name_H-M   'P 1'
#
loop_
_entity.id
_entity.type
_entity.pdbx_description
1 polymer ?
#
loop_
_entity_poly.entity_id
_entity_poly.type
_entity_poly.pdbx_seq_one_letter_code
_entity_poly.pdbx_strand_id
1 'polypeptide(L)'
;MKKTTYIMLGLMVAGVVCAMGVMAVFMHSYKLDVARYKMSGETVSLKFDNPVHKVVYVDNDTTDGGVVIRGIKGLKVRESDTATEVTVDVASDWAGFLDCRVDSGALTVSINYEAMHRYYDVDVTKRRVFLNSEDFVIACVNVPKGILREVDARWGTVYVDSLKTDVLVTKVDDRLVLNHSHIVRLESRSKTISELKLEDSTVGKADIRSVGKKFTVVCKDDSSMIDSMYIDGAYRKPKKVNLNFRKANIGHFKYNPADKNTVANVYF
;
A
#
# COMPACT_ATOMS: atom_id res chain seq x y z
N MET A 1 -16.52 -24.17 62.21
CA MET A 1 -16.50 -23.93 60.75
C MET A 1 -16.54 -22.45 60.34
N LYS A 2 -17.28 -21.55 61.01
CA LYS A 2 -17.34 -20.12 60.61
C LYS A 2 -15.99 -19.38 60.61
N LYS A 3 -15.11 -19.61 61.59
CA LYS A 3 -13.79 -18.94 61.69
C LYS A 3 -12.86 -19.24 60.51
N THR A 4 -12.83 -20.49 60.05
CA THR A 4 -12.01 -20.92 58.91
C THR A 4 -12.48 -20.27 57.59
N THR A 5 -13.79 -20.10 57.43
CA THR A 5 -14.38 -19.41 56.26
C THR A 5 -14.00 -17.94 56.20
N TYR A 6 -14.02 -17.21 57.32
CA TYR A 6 -13.60 -15.80 57.35
C TYR A 6 -12.09 -15.63 57.10
N ILE A 7 -11.25 -16.56 57.57
CA ILE A 7 -9.81 -16.56 57.29
C ILE A 7 -9.54 -16.82 55.81
N MET A 8 -10.24 -17.79 55.20
CA MET A 8 -10.12 -18.06 53.76
C MET A 8 -10.62 -16.88 52.90
N LEU A 9 -11.71 -16.23 53.30
CA LEU A 9 -12.21 -15.04 52.62
C LEU A 9 -11.20 -13.89 52.70
N GLY A 10 -10.59 -13.67 53.88
CA GLY A 10 -9.56 -12.66 54.08
C GLY A 10 -8.31 -12.91 53.23
N LEU A 11 -7.85 -14.16 53.14
CA LEU A 11 -6.73 -14.55 52.28
C LEU A 11 -7.03 -14.38 50.78
N MET A 12 -8.25 -14.69 50.35
CA MET A 12 -8.69 -14.51 48.98
C MET A 12 -8.71 -13.02 48.59
N VAL A 13 -9.26 -12.16 49.47
CA VAL A 13 -9.26 -10.70 49.26
C VAL A 13 -7.83 -10.15 49.24
N ALA A 14 -6.97 -10.58 50.17
CA ALA A 14 -5.57 -10.17 50.18
C ALA A 14 -4.82 -10.60 48.91
N GLY A 15 -5.07 -11.82 48.41
CA GLY A 15 -4.51 -12.32 47.16
C GLY A 15 -4.92 -11.49 45.94
N VAL A 16 -6.20 -11.10 45.86
CA VAL A 16 -6.71 -10.23 44.78
C VAL A 16 -6.10 -8.83 44.87
N VAL A 17 -6.00 -8.24 46.07
CA VAL A 17 -5.38 -6.93 46.27
C VAL A 17 -3.90 -6.95 45.89
N CYS A 18 -3.15 -7.99 46.27
CA CYS A 18 -1.75 -8.15 45.87
C CYS A 18 -1.61 -8.33 44.34
N ALA A 19 -2.44 -9.15 43.70
CA ALA A 19 -2.41 -9.33 42.26
C ALA A 19 -2.73 -8.02 41.50
N MET A 20 -3.71 -7.24 41.98
CA MET A 20 -4.02 -5.92 41.42
C MET A 20 -2.89 -4.93 41.64
N GLY A 21 -2.22 -4.96 42.81
CA GLY A 21 -1.05 -4.12 43.09
C GLY A 21 0.13 -4.45 42.16
N VAL A 22 0.44 -5.73 41.95
CA VAL A 22 1.48 -6.18 41.02
C VAL A 22 1.13 -5.80 39.58
N MET A 23 -0.13 -5.98 39.15
CA MET A 23 -0.61 -5.53 37.84
C MET A 23 -0.51 -4.01 37.67
N ALA A 24 -0.86 -3.23 38.70
CA ALA A 24 -0.77 -1.78 38.65
C ALA A 24 0.68 -1.29 38.56
N VAL A 25 1.61 -1.90 39.31
CA VAL A 25 3.05 -1.61 39.22
C VAL A 25 3.58 -2.03 37.85
N PHE A 26 3.24 -3.23 37.37
CA PHE A 26 3.65 -3.72 36.06
C PHE A 26 3.14 -2.80 34.93
N MET A 27 1.87 -2.38 34.98
CA MET A 27 1.30 -1.42 34.02
C MET A 27 1.92 -0.02 34.15
N HIS A 28 2.32 0.41 35.35
CA HIS A 28 2.98 1.69 35.54
C HIS A 28 4.43 1.67 35.02
N SER A 29 5.13 0.53 35.15
CA SER A 29 6.48 0.31 34.63
C SER A 29 6.51 0.10 33.11
N TYR A 30 5.40 -0.38 32.51
CA TYR A 30 5.23 -0.56 31.06
C TYR A 30 4.50 0.59 30.38
N LYS A 31 4.63 1.84 30.87
CA LYS A 31 4.22 3.00 30.09
C LYS A 31 5.17 3.16 28.90
N LEU A 32 4.82 2.55 27.78
CA LEU A 32 5.42 2.85 26.49
C LEU A 32 5.35 4.36 26.27
N ASP A 33 6.51 5.00 26.14
CA ASP A 33 6.59 6.39 25.70
C ASP A 33 6.05 6.46 24.27
N VAL A 34 5.04 7.30 24.05
CA VAL A 34 4.40 7.43 22.74
C VAL A 34 4.70 8.82 22.20
N ALA A 35 5.61 8.89 21.24
CA ALA A 35 5.90 10.11 20.51
C ALA A 35 5.09 10.17 19.22
N ARG A 36 4.62 11.36 18.86
CA ARG A 36 3.89 11.60 17.61
C ARG A 36 4.53 12.77 16.89
N TYR A 37 4.91 12.54 15.65
CA TYR A 37 5.47 13.54 14.78
C TYR A 37 4.55 13.73 13.58
N LYS A 38 4.49 14.97 13.13
CA LYS A 38 3.83 15.36 11.89
C LYS A 38 4.93 15.49 10.84
N MET A 39 4.70 14.92 9.67
CA MET A 39 5.65 14.90 8.57
C MET A 39 5.03 15.72 7.43
N SER A 40 5.51 16.95 7.24
CA SER A 40 4.92 17.94 6.33
C SER A 40 5.95 18.96 5.82
N GLY A 41 7.18 18.52 5.60
CA GLY A 41 8.25 19.36 5.06
C GLY A 41 7.99 19.82 3.63
N GLU A 42 8.77 20.81 3.19
CA GLU A 42 8.74 21.30 1.81
C GLU A 42 9.14 20.20 0.80
N THR A 43 8.63 20.27 -0.42
CA THR A 43 9.00 19.32 -1.47
C THR A 43 10.45 19.49 -1.87
N VAL A 44 11.21 18.39 -1.81
CA VAL A 44 12.56 18.26 -2.37
C VAL A 44 12.56 17.21 -3.48
N SER A 45 13.38 17.43 -4.50
CA SER A 45 13.48 16.55 -5.67
C SER A 45 14.84 15.86 -5.73
N LEU A 46 14.83 14.53 -5.71
CA LEU A 46 16.02 13.70 -5.96
C LEU A 46 16.10 13.39 -7.45
N LYS A 47 17.25 13.63 -8.08
CA LYS A 47 17.44 13.47 -9.53
C LYS A 47 18.22 12.21 -9.88
N PHE A 48 17.85 11.56 -10.98
CA PHE A 48 18.49 10.35 -11.48
C PHE A 48 18.71 10.46 -12.99
N ASP A 49 19.97 10.35 -13.40
CA ASP A 49 20.40 10.53 -14.80
C ASP A 49 20.10 9.30 -15.68
N ASN A 50 19.80 8.15 -15.09
CA ASN A 50 19.54 6.92 -15.81
C ASN A 50 18.07 6.83 -16.29
N PRO A 51 17.82 6.32 -17.51
CA PRO A 51 16.45 6.10 -17.97
C PRO A 51 15.77 5.02 -17.12
N VAL A 52 14.60 5.33 -16.57
CA VAL A 52 13.81 4.42 -15.73
C VAL A 52 12.55 4.00 -16.48
N HIS A 53 12.50 2.73 -16.87
CA HIS A 53 11.32 2.11 -17.49
C HIS A 53 10.49 1.31 -16.48
N LYS A 54 11.01 1.09 -15.27
CA LYS A 54 10.34 0.36 -14.21
C LYS A 54 10.42 1.12 -12.88
N VAL A 55 9.30 1.23 -12.17
CA VAL A 55 9.27 1.74 -10.79
C VAL A 55 8.84 0.64 -9.83
N VAL A 56 9.60 0.45 -8.75
CA VAL A 56 9.34 -0.50 -7.69
C VAL A 56 9.12 0.25 -6.37
N TYR A 57 7.95 0.09 -5.76
CA TYR A 57 7.67 0.57 -4.42
C TYR A 57 7.83 -0.57 -3.41
N VAL A 58 8.68 -0.36 -2.41
CA VAL A 58 8.98 -1.34 -1.37
C VAL A 58 8.68 -0.74 0.00
N ASP A 59 7.55 -1.15 0.55
CA ASP A 59 7.20 -0.93 1.94
C ASP A 59 7.46 -2.23 2.71
N ASN A 60 8.67 -2.34 3.26
CA ASN A 60 9.07 -3.46 4.10
C ASN A 60 8.80 -3.10 5.56
N ASP A 61 7.53 -2.86 5.92
CA ASP A 61 7.15 -2.67 7.32
C ASP A 61 7.65 -3.87 8.14
N THR A 62 8.78 -3.65 8.82
CA THR A 62 9.30 -4.61 9.78
C THR A 62 8.40 -4.46 10.99
N THR A 63 7.54 -5.44 11.20
CA THR A 63 6.53 -5.46 12.28
C THR A 63 7.11 -5.49 13.71
N ASP A 64 8.36 -5.06 13.92
CA ASP A 64 8.99 -4.91 15.23
C ASP A 64 8.34 -3.80 16.08
N GLY A 65 7.49 -2.97 15.47
CA GLY A 65 6.41 -2.24 16.14
C GLY A 65 6.80 -0.92 16.78
N GLY A 66 8.08 -0.53 16.69
CA GLY A 66 8.63 0.70 17.27
C GLY A 66 8.26 1.97 16.50
N VAL A 67 8.24 1.91 15.17
CA VAL A 67 7.80 3.01 14.30
C VAL A 67 6.49 2.64 13.61
N VAL A 68 5.56 3.58 13.54
CA VAL A 68 4.28 3.41 12.83
C VAL A 68 4.03 4.61 11.94
N ILE A 69 4.01 4.36 10.63
CA ILE A 69 3.66 5.36 9.61
C ILE A 69 2.14 5.41 9.46
N ARG A 70 1.58 6.62 9.42
CA ARG A 70 0.15 6.86 9.25
C ARG A 70 -0.11 7.90 8.16
N GLY A 71 -1.28 7.79 7.53
CA GLY A 71 -1.73 8.72 6.49
C GLY A 71 -1.30 8.32 5.08
N ILE A 72 -0.11 7.73 4.95
CA ILE A 72 0.44 7.24 3.68
C ILE A 72 -0.35 6.01 3.19
N LYS A 73 -0.71 6.03 1.91
CA LYS A 73 -1.39 4.94 1.21
C LYS A 73 -0.51 4.29 0.15
N GLY A 74 0.53 4.96 -0.34
CA GLY A 74 1.51 4.38 -1.24
C GLY A 74 2.29 5.42 -2.07
N LEU A 75 2.58 5.10 -3.33
CA LEU A 75 3.49 5.84 -4.22
C LEU A 75 2.75 6.38 -5.45
N LYS A 76 3.14 7.56 -5.93
CA LYS A 76 2.68 8.11 -7.20
C LYS A 76 3.78 8.03 -8.24
N VAL A 77 3.42 7.67 -9.46
CA VAL A 77 4.27 7.71 -10.65
C VAL A 77 3.55 8.58 -11.68
N ARG A 78 4.21 9.64 -12.14
CA ARG A 78 3.67 10.58 -13.11
C ARG A 78 4.55 10.61 -14.35
N GLU A 79 3.95 10.44 -15.50
CA GLU A 79 4.61 10.75 -16.77
C GLU A 79 4.55 12.26 -17.03
N SER A 80 5.68 12.86 -17.37
CA SER A 80 5.79 14.30 -17.66
C SER A 80 6.40 14.52 -19.04
N ASP A 81 5.82 15.46 -19.78
CA ASP A 81 6.28 15.91 -21.09
C ASP A 81 7.44 16.90 -21.01
N THR A 82 7.64 17.55 -19.87
CA THR A 82 8.73 18.49 -19.62
C THR A 82 9.91 17.86 -18.88
N ALA A 83 9.72 16.70 -18.25
CA ALA A 83 10.81 15.97 -17.59
C ALA A 83 11.80 15.41 -18.62
N THR A 84 13.06 15.81 -18.49
CA THR A 84 14.19 15.26 -19.26
C THR A 84 14.95 14.18 -18.51
N GLU A 85 14.80 14.15 -17.19
CA GLU A 85 15.41 13.20 -16.27
C GLU A 85 14.34 12.65 -15.32
N VAL A 86 14.67 11.56 -14.61
CA VAL A 86 13.76 10.99 -13.61
C VAL A 86 13.96 11.73 -12.30
N THR A 87 12.86 12.16 -11.67
CA THR A 87 12.91 12.77 -10.34
C THR A 87 12.03 12.04 -9.36
N VAL A 88 12.40 12.09 -8.08
CA VAL A 88 11.56 11.67 -6.97
C VAL A 88 11.30 12.89 -6.10
N ASP A 89 10.08 13.40 -6.18
CA ASP A 89 9.61 14.51 -5.36
C ASP A 89 9.05 13.95 -4.05
N VAL A 90 9.56 14.44 -2.93
CA VAL A 90 9.23 13.97 -1.58
C VAL A 90 9.25 15.14 -0.61
N ALA A 91 8.40 15.13 0.42
CA ALA A 91 8.53 16.12 1.49
C ALA A 91 9.85 15.92 2.26
N SER A 92 10.55 17.00 2.58
CA SER A 92 11.91 16.97 3.13
C SER A 92 12.04 16.12 4.41
N ASP A 93 11.00 16.09 5.25
CA ASP A 93 10.94 15.25 6.46
C ASP A 93 11.03 13.75 6.15
N TRP A 94 10.55 13.30 4.98
CA TRP A 94 10.61 11.91 4.53
C TRP A 94 11.88 11.60 3.74
N ALA A 95 12.56 12.60 3.18
CA ALA A 95 13.69 12.41 2.27
C ALA A 95 14.82 11.58 2.90
N GLY A 96 15.14 11.83 4.18
CA GLY A 96 16.16 11.06 4.91
C GLY A 96 15.76 9.63 5.26
N PHE A 97 14.49 9.27 5.07
CA PHE A 97 13.94 7.95 5.36
C PHE A 97 13.51 7.18 4.11
N LEU A 98 13.79 7.70 2.92
CA LEU A 98 13.62 6.98 1.67
C LEU A 98 14.98 6.56 1.12
N ASP A 99 15.10 5.28 0.78
CA ASP A 99 16.22 4.77 -0.01
C ASP A 99 15.76 4.59 -1.45
N CYS A 100 16.36 5.38 -2.34
CA CYS A 100 16.05 5.43 -3.76
C CYS A 100 17.27 4.95 -4.56
N ARG A 101 17.14 3.82 -5.25
CA ARG A 101 18.24 3.21 -6.01
C ARG A 101 17.80 2.89 -7.43
N VAL A 102 18.65 3.22 -8.39
CA VAL A 102 18.46 2.83 -9.78
C VAL A 102 19.40 1.69 -10.11
N ASP A 103 18.86 0.58 -10.59
CA ASP A 103 19.62 -0.54 -11.13
C ASP A 103 18.94 -1.05 -12.39
N SER A 104 19.71 -1.20 -13.48
CA SER A 104 19.26 -1.81 -14.73
C SER A 104 17.96 -1.20 -15.30
N GLY A 105 17.77 0.11 -15.13
CA GLY A 105 16.59 0.86 -15.59
C GLY A 105 15.35 0.70 -14.69
N ALA A 106 15.49 0.11 -13.51
CA ALA A 106 14.47 0.07 -12.48
C ALA A 106 14.83 1.00 -11.32
N LEU A 107 13.95 1.95 -11.02
CA LEU A 107 14.02 2.76 -9.80
C LEU A 107 13.28 2.02 -8.68
N THR A 108 14.00 1.68 -7.62
CA THR A 108 13.42 1.17 -6.38
C THR A 108 13.32 2.29 -5.37
N VAL A 109 12.11 2.59 -4.92
CA VAL A 109 11.81 3.52 -3.83
C VAL A 109 11.38 2.69 -2.62
N SER A 110 12.17 2.75 -1.55
CA SER A 110 11.94 1.94 -0.36
C SER A 110 11.93 2.77 0.92
N ILE A 111 11.07 2.39 1.87
CA ILE A 111 11.03 3.02 3.19
C ILE A 111 12.14 2.44 4.06
N ASN A 112 13.01 3.31 4.58
CA ASN A 112 14.12 2.94 5.45
C ASN A 112 13.70 3.04 6.93
N TYR A 113 13.03 2.00 7.41
CA TYR A 113 12.63 1.88 8.82
C TYR A 113 13.84 1.92 9.78
N GLU A 114 14.98 1.33 9.40
CA GLU A 114 16.19 1.38 10.23
C GLU A 114 16.70 2.81 10.45
N ALA A 115 16.67 3.65 9.41
CA ALA A 115 17.00 5.07 9.54
C ALA A 115 16.04 5.80 10.49
N MET A 116 14.74 5.51 10.45
CA MET A 116 13.76 6.07 11.39
C MET A 116 14.02 5.61 12.82
N HIS A 117 14.27 4.31 13.04
CA HIS A 117 14.57 3.77 14.36
C HIS A 117 15.80 4.42 14.99
N ARG A 118 16.86 4.64 14.19
CA ARG A 118 18.07 5.35 14.64
C ARG A 118 17.81 6.82 14.90
N TYR A 119 17.10 7.51 14.02
CA TYR A 119 16.86 8.95 14.13
C TYR A 119 16.01 9.31 15.37
N TYR A 120 14.98 8.51 15.66
CA TYR A 120 14.11 8.74 16.81
C TYR A 120 14.52 7.98 18.07
N ASP A 121 15.68 7.30 18.07
CA ASP A 121 16.19 6.51 19.19
C ASP A 121 15.12 5.54 19.75
N VAL A 122 14.62 4.68 18.87
CA VAL A 122 13.48 3.79 19.16
C VAL A 122 13.95 2.50 19.84
N ASP A 123 13.73 2.40 21.14
CA ASP A 123 13.71 1.13 21.88
C ASP A 123 12.30 0.52 21.78
N VAL A 124 12.13 -0.52 20.93
CA VAL A 124 10.82 -1.17 20.67
C VAL A 124 10.10 -1.67 21.93
N THR A 125 10.83 -1.89 23.04
CA THR A 125 10.24 -2.34 24.30
C THR A 125 9.72 -1.20 25.18
N LYS A 126 10.16 0.04 24.91
CA LYS A 126 9.92 1.20 25.78
C LYS A 126 9.30 2.39 25.05
N ARG A 127 9.45 2.48 23.73
CA ARG A 127 9.06 3.65 22.95
C ARG A 127 8.39 3.27 21.66
N ARG A 128 7.31 4.00 21.34
CA ARG A 128 6.60 3.90 20.07
C ARG A 128 6.48 5.27 19.42
N VAL A 129 6.88 5.35 18.17
CA VAL A 129 6.92 6.59 17.39
C VAL A 129 5.87 6.51 16.28
N PHE A 130 4.96 7.48 16.25
CA PHE A 130 3.98 7.62 15.18
C PHE A 130 4.38 8.76 14.26
N LEU A 131 4.59 8.46 12.98
CA LEU A 131 4.89 9.44 11.94
C LEU A 131 3.62 9.65 11.11
N ASN A 132 2.98 10.79 11.30
CA ASN A 132 1.72 11.12 10.61
C ASN A 132 2.02 11.99 9.40
N SER A 133 1.81 11.44 8.21
CA SER A 133 1.86 12.19 6.96
C SER A 133 0.58 12.98 6.76
N GLU A 134 0.69 14.21 6.26
CA GLU A 134 -0.46 14.95 5.73
C GLU A 134 -0.85 14.47 4.33
N ASP A 135 0.12 14.01 3.57
CA ASP A 135 -0.09 13.46 2.24
C ASP A 135 -0.36 11.96 2.28
N PHE A 136 -1.26 11.52 1.42
CA PHE A 136 -1.57 10.10 1.24
C PHE A 136 -0.56 9.39 0.33
N VAL A 137 0.36 10.11 -0.29
CA VAL A 137 1.44 9.57 -1.11
C VAL A 137 2.76 9.91 -0.45
N ILE A 138 3.67 8.93 -0.34
CA ILE A 138 4.98 9.15 0.26
C ILE A 138 5.93 9.94 -0.64
N ALA A 139 5.88 9.69 -1.95
CA ALA A 139 6.68 10.35 -2.94
C ALA A 139 6.02 10.29 -4.33
N CYS A 140 6.36 11.24 -5.19
CA CYS A 140 5.97 11.26 -6.59
C CYS A 140 7.20 11.04 -7.48
N VAL A 141 7.23 9.92 -8.20
CA VAL A 141 8.25 9.65 -9.21
C VAL A 141 7.79 10.29 -10.51
N ASN A 142 8.52 11.30 -10.99
CA ASN A 142 8.30 11.87 -12.32
C ASN A 142 9.22 11.19 -13.31
N VAL A 143 8.66 10.66 -14.39
CA VAL A 143 9.39 9.99 -15.46
C VAL A 143 9.18 10.73 -16.79
N PRO A 144 10.22 10.81 -17.64
CA PRO A 144 10.06 11.33 -18.98
C PRO A 144 9.06 10.52 -19.80
N LYS A 145 8.39 11.21 -20.73
CA LYS A 145 7.36 10.63 -21.59
C LYS A 145 7.87 9.46 -22.45
N GLY A 146 7.07 8.41 -22.54
CA GLY A 146 7.25 7.23 -23.39
C GLY A 146 8.17 6.15 -22.83
N ILE A 147 8.73 6.35 -21.64
CA ILE A 147 9.73 5.44 -21.06
C ILE A 147 9.10 4.39 -20.14
N LEU A 148 8.10 4.75 -19.34
CA LEU A 148 7.54 3.87 -18.31
C LEU A 148 6.82 2.66 -18.93
N ARG A 149 7.22 1.46 -18.51
CA ARG A 149 6.65 0.18 -18.96
C ARG A 149 6.15 -0.70 -17.82
N GLU A 150 6.72 -0.59 -16.63
CA GLU A 150 6.37 -1.45 -15.50
C GLU A 150 6.25 -0.69 -14.18
N VAL A 151 5.23 -1.03 -13.39
CA VAL A 151 5.13 -0.63 -11.97
C VAL A 151 4.93 -1.84 -11.07
N ASP A 152 5.64 -1.89 -9.95
CA ASP A 152 5.68 -3.02 -9.03
C ASP A 152 5.48 -2.53 -7.59
N ALA A 153 4.53 -3.11 -6.88
CA ALA A 153 4.27 -2.79 -5.47
C ALA A 153 3.58 -3.97 -4.79
N ARG A 154 4.26 -4.57 -3.82
CA ARG A 154 3.69 -5.68 -3.02
C ARG A 154 2.65 -5.21 -2.01
N TRP A 155 2.75 -3.95 -1.60
CA TRP A 155 1.90 -3.35 -0.59
C TRP A 155 1.57 -1.91 -0.97
N GLY A 156 0.41 -1.45 -0.52
CA GLY A 156 -0.06 -0.09 -0.74
C GLY A 156 -0.63 0.16 -2.14
N THR A 157 -1.01 1.42 -2.34
CA THR A 157 -1.62 1.94 -3.55
C THR A 157 -0.56 2.51 -4.48
N VAL A 158 -0.59 2.12 -5.75
CA VAL A 158 0.18 2.82 -6.80
C VAL A 158 -0.76 3.73 -7.57
N TYR A 159 -0.43 5.02 -7.62
CA TYR A 159 -1.10 6.00 -8.45
C TYR A 159 -0.28 6.22 -9.71
N VAL A 160 -0.83 5.94 -10.87
CA VAL A 160 -0.22 6.23 -12.17
C VAL A 160 -0.96 7.40 -12.79
N ASP A 161 -0.24 8.47 -13.10
CA ASP A 161 -0.80 9.75 -13.52
C ASP A 161 -0.28 10.16 -14.91
N SER A 162 -1.19 10.57 -15.78
CA SER A 162 -0.90 11.13 -17.11
C SER A 162 -0.12 10.20 -18.06
N LEU A 163 -0.21 8.87 -17.86
CA LEU A 163 0.54 7.90 -18.65
C LEU A 163 -0.14 7.62 -19.98
N LYS A 164 0.60 7.70 -21.09
CA LYS A 164 0.14 7.25 -22.41
C LYS A 164 1.06 6.17 -22.98
N THR A 165 0.59 4.92 -23.00
CA THR A 165 1.41 3.77 -23.42
C THR A 165 0.58 2.68 -24.11
N ASP A 166 1.23 1.93 -25.01
CA ASP A 166 0.64 0.75 -25.63
C ASP A 166 0.50 -0.39 -24.61
N VAL A 167 1.52 -0.57 -23.75
CA VAL A 167 1.54 -1.63 -22.76
C VAL A 167 2.04 -1.10 -21.43
N LEU A 168 1.26 -1.33 -20.38
CA LEU A 168 1.70 -1.18 -18.99
C LEU A 168 1.65 -2.55 -18.30
N VAL A 169 2.79 -3.01 -17.81
CA VAL A 169 2.88 -4.19 -16.95
C VAL A 169 2.77 -3.76 -15.50
N THR A 170 1.94 -4.43 -14.71
CA THR A 170 1.80 -4.11 -13.28
C THR A 170 1.99 -5.34 -12.40
N LYS A 171 2.65 -5.17 -11.26
CA LYS A 171 2.76 -6.15 -10.18
C LYS A 171 2.29 -5.51 -8.89
N VAL A 172 1.09 -4.94 -8.92
CA VAL A 172 0.50 -4.22 -7.79
C VAL A 172 -0.50 -5.13 -7.09
N ASP A 173 -0.19 -5.53 -5.85
CA ASP A 173 -0.92 -6.57 -5.13
C ASP A 173 -2.15 -6.05 -4.36
N ASP A 174 -2.22 -4.75 -4.04
CA ASP A 174 -3.36 -4.14 -3.33
C ASP A 174 -4.22 -3.29 -4.28
N ARG A 175 -3.79 -2.07 -4.57
CA ARG A 175 -4.61 -1.10 -5.32
C ARG A 175 -3.82 -0.38 -6.40
N LEU A 176 -4.35 -0.38 -7.63
CA LEU A 176 -3.86 0.44 -8.74
C LEU A 176 -4.88 1.55 -9.04
N VAL A 177 -4.41 2.79 -9.10
CA VAL A 177 -5.20 3.95 -9.48
C VAL A 177 -4.60 4.57 -10.73
N LEU A 178 -5.38 4.67 -11.79
CA LEU A 178 -5.02 5.32 -13.05
C LEU A 178 -5.73 6.67 -13.12
N ASN A 179 -4.97 7.75 -13.26
CA ASN A 179 -5.48 9.11 -13.39
C ASN A 179 -5.02 9.68 -14.75
N HIS A 180 -5.94 10.28 -15.51
CA HIS A 180 -5.64 10.94 -16.79
C HIS A 180 -4.79 10.08 -17.75
N SER A 181 -4.98 8.76 -17.73
CA SER A 181 -4.09 7.80 -18.39
C SER A 181 -4.78 7.08 -19.54
N HIS A 182 -4.04 6.85 -20.62
CA HIS A 182 -4.51 6.13 -21.80
C HIS A 182 -3.60 4.94 -22.08
N ILE A 183 -4.12 3.74 -21.82
CA ILE A 183 -3.35 2.50 -21.88
C ILE A 183 -4.02 1.55 -22.87
N VAL A 184 -3.34 1.18 -23.95
CA VAL A 184 -3.94 0.23 -24.92
C VAL A 184 -4.07 -1.15 -24.28
N ARG A 185 -3.06 -1.61 -23.54
CA ARG A 185 -3.08 -2.90 -22.84
C ARG A 185 -2.45 -2.82 -21.44
N LEU A 186 -3.23 -3.19 -20.43
CA LEU A 186 -2.81 -3.35 -19.05
C LEU A 186 -2.59 -4.84 -18.75
N GLU A 187 -1.36 -5.23 -18.46
CA GLU A 187 -1.02 -6.60 -18.04
C GLU A 187 -0.74 -6.65 -16.53
N SER A 188 -1.73 -7.04 -15.73
CA SER A 188 -1.50 -7.25 -14.31
C SER A 188 -0.96 -8.65 -14.05
N ARG A 189 0.31 -8.71 -13.63
CA ARG A 189 1.02 -9.89 -13.13
C ARG A 189 0.94 -10.02 -11.61
N SER A 190 0.10 -9.20 -10.98
CA SER A 190 -0.26 -9.26 -9.58
C SER A 190 -0.76 -10.65 -9.20
N LYS A 191 -0.53 -11.04 -7.94
CA LYS A 191 -1.13 -12.26 -7.40
C LYS A 191 -2.48 -11.95 -6.77
N THR A 192 -2.65 -10.78 -6.18
CA THR A 192 -3.76 -10.50 -5.25
C THR A 192 -4.46 -9.17 -5.45
N ILE A 193 -4.30 -8.50 -6.61
CA ILE A 193 -4.88 -7.16 -6.82
C ILE A 193 -6.33 -7.11 -6.35
N SER A 194 -6.61 -6.13 -5.50
CA SER A 194 -7.87 -5.99 -4.79
C SER A 194 -8.71 -4.85 -5.36
N GLU A 195 -8.08 -3.82 -5.92
CA GLU A 195 -8.79 -2.73 -6.59
C GLU A 195 -8.06 -2.17 -7.81
N LEU A 196 -8.82 -1.94 -8.88
CA LEU A 196 -8.44 -1.13 -10.03
C LEU A 196 -9.37 0.08 -10.13
N LYS A 197 -8.84 1.28 -9.96
CA LYS A 197 -9.60 2.53 -10.06
C LYS A 197 -9.13 3.35 -11.26
N LEU A 198 -10.07 3.87 -12.03
CA LEU A 198 -9.86 4.77 -13.15
C LEU A 198 -10.52 6.12 -12.86
N GLU A 199 -9.80 7.19 -13.17
CA GLU A 199 -10.25 8.58 -13.12
C GLU A 199 -9.74 9.28 -14.37
N ASP A 200 -10.66 9.76 -15.19
CA ASP A 200 -10.43 10.28 -16.55
C ASP A 200 -9.45 9.42 -17.36
N SER A 201 -9.59 8.09 -17.29
CA SER A 201 -8.61 7.15 -17.83
C SER A 201 -9.24 6.06 -18.67
N THR A 202 -8.57 5.67 -19.75
CA THR A 202 -9.04 4.59 -20.64
C THR A 202 -8.06 3.43 -20.70
N VAL A 203 -8.59 2.22 -20.64
CA VAL A 203 -7.84 0.98 -20.85
C VAL A 203 -8.49 0.21 -21.99
N GLY A 204 -7.76 -0.07 -23.06
CA GLY A 204 -8.28 -0.90 -24.16
C GLY A 204 -8.51 -2.33 -23.69
N LYS A 205 -7.44 -3.01 -23.27
CA LYS A 205 -7.51 -4.39 -22.76
C LYS A 205 -6.84 -4.53 -21.41
N ALA A 206 -7.56 -5.01 -20.41
CA ALA A 206 -7.03 -5.37 -19.09
C ALA A 206 -6.92 -6.90 -18.96
N ASP A 207 -5.70 -7.41 -19.04
CA ASP A 207 -5.37 -8.82 -18.78
C ASP A 207 -4.89 -8.95 -17.33
N ILE A 208 -5.76 -9.41 -16.43
CA ILE A 208 -5.49 -9.55 -15.00
C ILE A 208 -5.23 -11.02 -14.66
N ARG A 209 -3.98 -11.35 -14.33
CA ARG A 209 -3.57 -12.73 -14.07
C ARG A 209 -4.29 -13.35 -12.87
N SER A 210 -4.46 -12.60 -11.78
CA SER A 210 -5.08 -13.12 -10.57
C SER A 210 -5.55 -11.97 -9.70
N VAL A 211 -6.71 -12.15 -9.07
CA VAL A 211 -7.28 -11.17 -8.13
C VAL A 211 -7.33 -11.70 -6.71
N GLY A 212 -7.51 -10.80 -5.74
CA GLY A 212 -7.86 -11.15 -4.38
C GLY A 212 -9.26 -11.78 -4.27
N LYS A 213 -9.63 -12.26 -3.07
CA LYS A 213 -10.97 -12.81 -2.79
C LYS A 213 -12.09 -11.79 -3.06
N LYS A 214 -11.78 -10.51 -2.88
CA LYS A 214 -12.64 -9.37 -3.21
C LYS A 214 -11.86 -8.50 -4.18
N PHE A 215 -12.38 -8.33 -5.38
CA PHE A 215 -11.84 -7.43 -6.38
C PHE A 215 -12.87 -6.35 -6.68
N THR A 216 -12.41 -5.12 -6.84
CA THR A 216 -13.28 -3.99 -7.18
C THR A 216 -12.70 -3.23 -8.36
N VAL A 217 -13.56 -2.90 -9.33
CA VAL A 217 -13.26 -1.92 -10.37
C VAL A 217 -14.11 -0.70 -10.11
N VAL A 218 -13.50 0.49 -10.18
CA VAL A 218 -14.19 1.76 -10.01
C VAL A 218 -13.82 2.70 -11.15
N CYS A 219 -14.79 3.11 -11.97
CA CYS A 219 -14.64 4.25 -12.88
C CYS A 219 -15.28 5.47 -12.20
N LYS A 220 -14.51 6.55 -12.00
CA LYS A 220 -14.98 7.70 -11.21
C LYS A 220 -15.90 8.63 -12.00
N ASP A 221 -15.64 8.73 -13.28
CA ASP A 221 -16.28 9.60 -14.26
C ASP A 221 -16.69 8.78 -15.49
N ASP A 222 -17.53 9.36 -16.32
CA ASP A 222 -18.08 8.68 -17.51
C ASP A 222 -17.04 8.54 -18.63
N SER A 223 -15.98 9.36 -18.62
CA SER A 223 -14.84 9.24 -19.54
C SER A 223 -13.94 8.05 -19.20
N SER A 224 -13.97 7.57 -17.95
CA SER A 224 -13.22 6.39 -17.53
C SER A 224 -13.84 5.11 -18.05
N MET A 225 -13.06 4.30 -18.76
CA MET A 225 -13.55 3.04 -19.33
C MET A 225 -12.49 1.95 -19.48
N ILE A 226 -12.96 0.71 -19.50
CA ILE A 226 -12.17 -0.47 -19.86
C ILE A 226 -12.90 -1.19 -20.99
N ASP A 227 -12.35 -1.20 -22.21
CA ASP A 227 -13.06 -1.81 -23.35
C ASP A 227 -13.18 -3.33 -23.18
N SER A 228 -12.10 -4.03 -22.84
CA SER A 228 -12.11 -5.47 -22.55
C SER A 228 -11.36 -5.83 -21.27
N MET A 229 -11.98 -6.61 -20.40
CA MET A 229 -11.38 -7.12 -19.17
C MET A 229 -11.41 -8.65 -19.12
N TYR A 230 -10.23 -9.24 -18.94
CA TYR A 230 -10.04 -10.66 -18.72
C TYR A 230 -9.37 -10.91 -17.36
N ILE A 231 -9.96 -11.77 -16.53
CA ILE A 231 -9.40 -12.16 -15.23
C ILE A 231 -9.14 -13.66 -15.22
N ASP A 232 -7.88 -14.07 -15.02
CA ASP A 232 -7.41 -15.47 -15.08
C ASP A 232 -7.31 -16.14 -13.69
N GLY A 233 -8.38 -15.99 -12.91
CA GLY A 233 -8.53 -16.69 -11.63
C GLY A 233 -8.28 -15.80 -10.41
N ALA A 234 -8.13 -16.44 -9.26
CA ALA A 234 -7.99 -15.76 -7.97
C ALA A 234 -6.96 -16.45 -7.07
N TYR A 235 -6.32 -15.65 -6.23
CA TYR A 235 -5.26 -16.10 -5.35
C TYR A 235 -5.73 -17.16 -4.37
N ARG A 236 -4.95 -18.25 -4.22
CA ARG A 236 -5.24 -19.39 -3.33
C ARG A 236 -6.57 -20.10 -3.62
N LYS A 237 -7.17 -19.88 -4.80
CA LYS A 237 -8.35 -20.62 -5.29
C LYS A 237 -9.49 -20.69 -4.25
N PRO A 238 -10.02 -19.54 -3.79
CA PRO A 238 -11.05 -19.54 -2.77
C PRO A 238 -12.34 -20.12 -3.36
N LYS A 239 -13.15 -20.79 -2.53
CA LYS A 239 -14.46 -21.31 -2.97
C LYS A 239 -15.38 -20.25 -3.59
N LYS A 240 -15.22 -18.99 -3.17
CA LYS A 240 -16.00 -17.84 -3.65
C LYS A 240 -15.08 -16.64 -3.89
N VAL A 241 -15.28 -15.97 -5.02
CA VAL A 241 -14.66 -14.70 -5.39
C VAL A 241 -15.76 -13.67 -5.59
N ASN A 242 -15.58 -12.46 -5.07
CA ASN A 242 -16.51 -11.35 -5.29
C ASN A 242 -15.87 -10.32 -6.22
N LEU A 243 -16.50 -10.10 -7.38
CA LEU A 243 -16.09 -9.12 -8.38
C LEU A 243 -17.11 -7.98 -8.36
N ASN A 244 -16.67 -6.78 -7.97
CA ASN A 244 -17.55 -5.63 -7.80
C ASN A 244 -17.20 -4.55 -8.81
N PHE A 245 -18.16 -4.13 -9.63
CA PHE A 245 -17.97 -3.18 -10.70
C PHE A 245 -18.78 -1.92 -10.41
N ARG A 246 -18.18 -0.93 -9.74
CA ARG A 246 -18.89 0.26 -9.27
C ARG A 246 -18.76 1.40 -10.27
N LYS A 247 -19.90 1.85 -10.83
CA LYS A 247 -19.93 2.81 -11.94
C LYS A 247 -19.03 2.39 -13.11
N ALA A 248 -18.69 1.11 -13.21
CA ALA A 248 -17.64 0.67 -14.11
C ALA A 248 -18.16 0.65 -15.54
N ASN A 249 -17.48 1.37 -16.43
CA ASN A 249 -17.76 1.35 -17.86
C ASN A 249 -16.88 0.28 -18.51
N ILE A 250 -17.33 -0.98 -18.44
CA ILE A 250 -16.62 -2.14 -18.99
C ILE A 250 -17.38 -2.65 -20.22
N GLY A 251 -16.75 -2.59 -21.40
CA GLY A 251 -17.39 -3.04 -22.65
C GLY A 251 -17.60 -4.55 -22.68
N HIS A 252 -16.55 -5.31 -22.40
CA HIS A 252 -16.55 -6.77 -22.38
C HIS A 252 -15.86 -7.32 -21.14
N PHE A 253 -16.49 -8.30 -20.48
CA PHE A 253 -15.94 -8.93 -19.28
C PHE A 253 -15.91 -10.45 -19.40
N LYS A 254 -14.75 -11.05 -19.08
CA LYS A 254 -14.58 -12.50 -18.98
C LYS A 254 -13.78 -12.89 -17.74
N TYR A 255 -14.33 -13.81 -16.95
CA TYR A 255 -13.64 -14.46 -15.85
C TYR A 255 -13.31 -15.92 -16.20
N ASN A 256 -12.07 -16.33 -15.97
CA ASN A 256 -11.62 -17.72 -16.07
C ASN A 256 -11.30 -18.25 -14.66
N PRO A 257 -12.18 -19.06 -14.04
CA PRO A 257 -11.91 -19.63 -12.72
C PRO A 257 -10.65 -20.51 -12.72
N ALA A 258 -9.87 -20.44 -11.63
CA ALA A 258 -8.65 -21.24 -11.49
C ALA A 258 -8.92 -22.75 -11.29
N ASP A 259 -10.16 -23.12 -10.96
CA ASP A 259 -10.66 -24.49 -10.86
C ASP A 259 -12.20 -24.53 -11.03
N LYS A 260 -12.76 -25.74 -11.11
CA LYS A 260 -14.21 -25.98 -11.26
C LYS A 260 -15.04 -25.66 -10.02
N ASN A 261 -14.40 -25.43 -8.86
CA ASN A 261 -15.06 -25.26 -7.56
C ASN A 261 -15.19 -23.79 -7.14
N THR A 262 -14.46 -22.90 -7.80
CA THR A 262 -14.46 -21.47 -7.53
C THR A 262 -15.68 -20.83 -8.18
N VAL A 263 -16.59 -20.29 -7.35
CA VAL A 263 -17.77 -19.56 -7.81
C VAL A 263 -17.48 -18.06 -7.79
N ALA A 264 -17.74 -17.37 -8.90
CA ALA A 264 -17.67 -15.91 -8.97
C ALA A 264 -19.04 -15.28 -8.72
N ASN A 265 -19.13 -14.40 -7.74
CA ASN A 265 -20.27 -13.49 -7.57
C ASN A 265 -19.90 -12.16 -8.22
N VAL A 266 -20.69 -11.75 -9.22
CA VAL A 266 -20.46 -10.52 -9.97
C VAL A 266 -21.53 -9.50 -9.57
N TYR A 267 -21.09 -8.32 -9.16
CA TYR A 267 -21.94 -7.20 -8.75
C TYR A 267 -21.65 -6.00 -9.65
N PHE A 268 -22.71 -5.37 -10.16
CA PHE A 268 -22.68 -4.13 -10.93
C PHE A 268 -23.31 -3.01 -10.11
#